data_AF-A0AA37XGL5-F1
#
_entry.id   AF-A0AA37XGL5-F1
#
_cell.length_a   1.000
_cell.length_b   1.000
_cell.length_c   1.000
_cell.angle_alpha   90.00
_cell.angle_beta   90.00
_cell.angle_gamma   90.00
#
_symmetry.space_group_name_H-M   'P 1'
#
loop_
_entity.id
_entity.type
_entity.pdbx_description
1 polymer ?
#
loop_
_entity_poly.entity_id
_entity_poly.type
_entity_poly.pdbx_seq_one_letter_code
_entity_poly.pdbx_strand_id
1 'polypeptide(L)'
;MSARDIRVAEAAALLGVSTDTVRRRAQAAGIEPSTTAGVTSYPAAAVARLATEQAAAAAAGHDQLGDLGPASARNRLRGIVTRVVRDGVMAQVEVQAGAFRVVSLISREAADELGLEEGSLVAATVKATNVGIEGITR
;
A
#
# COMPACT_ATOMS: atom_id res chain seq x y z
N MET A 1 -33.62 7.17 -5.09
CA MET A 1 -32.78 7.23 -3.87
C MET A 1 -31.89 8.46 -3.99
N SER A 2 -32.05 9.44 -3.11
CA SER A 2 -31.23 10.67 -3.16
C SER A 2 -29.74 10.31 -3.09
N ALA A 3 -28.95 10.89 -4.00
CA ALA A 3 -27.51 10.77 -3.94
C ALA A 3 -27.03 11.33 -2.59
N ARG A 4 -26.41 10.49 -1.77
CA ARG A 4 -25.80 10.92 -0.52
C ARG A 4 -24.50 11.64 -0.85
N ASP A 5 -24.37 12.88 -0.37
CA ASP A 5 -23.11 13.61 -0.43
C ASP A 5 -22.26 13.31 0.80
N ILE A 6 -20.96 13.16 0.60
CA ILE A 6 -19.98 12.83 1.64
C ILE A 6 -19.00 14.01 1.75
N ARG A 7 -18.74 14.47 2.97
CA ARG A 7 -17.80 15.58 3.19
C ARG A 7 -16.40 15.19 2.74
N VAL A 8 -15.62 16.14 2.23
CA VAL A 8 -14.24 15.90 1.77
C VAL A 8 -13.35 15.23 2.83
N ALA A 9 -13.55 15.55 4.11
CA ALA A 9 -12.83 14.92 5.22
C ALA A 9 -13.19 13.44 5.41
N GLU A 10 -14.47 13.09 5.25
CA GLU A 10 -14.94 11.70 5.34
C GLU A 10 -14.50 10.91 4.10
N ALA A 11 -14.55 11.52 2.91
CA ALA A 11 -14.00 10.93 1.69
C ALA A 11 -12.49 10.67 1.80
N ALA A 12 -11.73 11.60 2.40
CA ALA A 12 -10.30 11.44 2.64
C ALA A 12 -9.99 10.27 3.58
N ALA A 13 -10.77 10.13 4.66
CA ALA A 13 -10.65 9.01 5.58
C ALA A 13 -10.96 7.66 4.90
N LEU A 14 -12.02 7.59 4.09
CA LEU A 14 -12.41 6.39 3.35
C LEU A 14 -11.36 5.96 2.30
N LEU A 15 -10.71 6.94 1.66
CA LEU A 15 -9.71 6.70 0.61
C LEU A 15 -8.28 6.51 1.16
N GLY A 16 -8.05 6.79 2.45
CA GLY A 16 -6.73 6.73 3.08
C GLY A 16 -5.75 7.78 2.57
N VAL A 17 -6.23 8.95 2.14
CA VAL A 17 -5.41 10.04 1.55
C VAL A 17 -5.72 11.39 2.20
N SER A 18 -4.94 12.43 1.88
CA SER A 18 -5.23 13.80 2.33
C SER A 18 -6.46 14.39 1.63
N THR A 19 -7.15 15.35 2.28
CA THR A 19 -8.27 16.09 1.67
C THR A 19 -7.89 16.80 0.38
N ASP A 20 -6.66 17.32 0.30
CA ASP A 20 -6.09 17.92 -0.92
C ASP A 20 -5.97 16.89 -2.07
N THR A 21 -5.55 15.66 -1.75
CA THR A 21 -5.48 14.57 -2.73
C THR A 21 -6.87 14.20 -3.25
N VAL A 22 -7.89 14.19 -2.39
CA VAL A 22 -9.29 13.97 -2.80
C VAL A 22 -9.73 15.06 -3.79
N ARG A 23 -9.47 16.34 -3.48
CA ARG A 23 -9.83 17.46 -4.37
C ARG A 23 -9.16 17.35 -5.73
N ARG A 24 -7.84 17.10 -5.74
CA ARG A 24 -7.05 16.96 -6.97
C ARG A 24 -7.56 15.80 -7.83
N ARG A 25 -7.87 14.65 -7.23
CA ARG A 25 -8.38 13.48 -7.96
C ARG A 25 -9.81 13.67 -8.46
N ALA A 26 -10.67 14.30 -7.65
CA ALA A 26 -12.01 14.66 -8.07
C ALA A 26 -11.97 15.58 -9.30
N GLN A 27 -11.10 16.60 -9.29
CA GLN A 27 -10.89 17.48 -10.43
C GLN A 27 -10.39 16.74 -11.67
N ALA A 28 -9.39 15.86 -11.52
CA ALA A 28 -8.87 15.05 -12.63
C ALA A 28 -9.93 14.09 -13.23
N ALA A 29 -10.86 13.61 -12.41
CA ALA A 29 -11.95 12.74 -12.81
C ALA A 29 -13.23 13.50 -13.23
N GLY A 30 -13.20 14.83 -13.31
CA GLY A 30 -14.36 15.66 -13.67
C GLY A 30 -15.53 15.56 -12.69
N ILE A 31 -15.26 15.28 -11.41
CA ILE A 31 -16.26 15.18 -10.36
C ILE A 31 -16.50 16.57 -9.77
N GLU A 32 -17.70 17.10 -10.00
CA GLU A 32 -18.10 18.40 -9.45
C GLU A 32 -18.33 18.32 -7.92
N PRO A 33 -17.70 19.22 -7.14
CA PRO A 33 -17.96 19.33 -5.71
C PRO A 33 -19.26 20.10 -5.41
N SER A 34 -19.98 19.67 -4.39
CA SER A 34 -21.04 20.45 -3.76
C SER A 34 -20.46 21.25 -2.59
N THR A 35 -20.77 22.54 -2.47
CA THR A 35 -20.39 23.34 -1.29
C THR A 35 -21.62 23.89 -0.60
N THR A 36 -21.82 23.48 0.64
CA THR A 36 -22.93 23.94 1.49
C THR A 36 -22.37 24.49 2.79
N ALA A 37 -22.69 25.73 3.13
CA ALA A 37 -22.22 26.41 4.34
C ALA A 37 -20.68 26.33 4.54
N GLY A 38 -19.93 26.48 3.44
CA GLY A 38 -18.45 26.42 3.46
C GLY A 38 -17.86 25.01 3.57
N VAL A 39 -18.69 23.96 3.59
CA VAL A 39 -18.24 22.56 3.62
C VAL A 39 -18.31 21.96 2.22
N THR A 40 -17.16 21.55 1.70
CA THR A 40 -17.06 20.81 0.43
C THR A 40 -17.43 19.34 0.63
N SER A 41 -18.32 18.85 -0.22
CA SER A 41 -18.77 17.46 -0.26
C SER A 41 -18.76 16.93 -1.70
N TYR A 42 -18.69 15.62 -1.83
CA TYR A 42 -18.69 14.91 -3.10
C TYR A 42 -19.77 13.82 -3.10
N PRO A 43 -20.36 13.49 -4.26
CA PRO A 43 -21.32 12.39 -4.34
C PRO A 43 -20.70 11.08 -3.87
N ALA A 44 -21.39 10.33 -3.01
CA ALA A 44 -20.90 9.06 -2.47
C ALA A 44 -20.49 8.06 -3.57
N ALA A 45 -21.27 8.01 -4.64
CA ALA A 45 -20.99 7.15 -5.80
C ALA A 45 -19.66 7.52 -6.49
N ALA A 46 -19.34 8.81 -6.54
CA ALA A 46 -18.09 9.29 -7.13
C ALA A 46 -16.89 8.94 -6.24
N VAL A 47 -17.04 9.07 -4.91
CA VAL A 47 -16.00 8.64 -3.94
C VAL A 47 -15.77 7.11 -4.01
N ALA A 48 -16.85 6.31 -4.11
CA ALA A 48 -16.75 4.86 -4.26
C ALA A 48 -16.05 4.44 -5.58
N ARG A 49 -16.31 5.17 -6.67
CA ARG A 49 -15.61 4.97 -7.95
C ARG A 49 -14.11 5.25 -7.81
N LEU A 50 -13.74 6.37 -7.20
CA LEU A 50 -12.32 6.71 -6.93
C LEU A 50 -11.63 5.66 -6.05
N ALA A 51 -12.35 5.08 -5.08
CA ALA A 51 -11.81 4.00 -4.23
C ALA A 51 -11.53 2.73 -5.04
N THR A 52 -12.45 2.36 -5.93
CA THR A 52 -12.33 1.18 -6.78
C THR A 52 -11.23 1.35 -7.82
N GLU A 53 -11.14 2.53 -8.44
CA GLU A 53 -10.06 2.88 -9.37
C GLU A 53 -8.69 2.88 -8.68
N GLN A 54 -8.60 3.37 -7.43
CA GLN A 54 -7.36 3.28 -6.64
C GLN A 54 -6.97 1.84 -6.36
N ALA A 55 -7.92 0.98 -5.96
CA ALA A 55 -7.65 -0.43 -5.70
C ALA A 55 -7.21 -1.15 -6.98
N ALA A 56 -7.84 -0.86 -8.12
CA ALA A 56 -7.49 -1.43 -9.41
C ALA A 56 -6.12 -0.93 -9.92
N ALA A 57 -5.80 0.36 -9.76
CA ALA A 57 -4.50 0.91 -10.15
C ALA A 57 -3.37 0.41 -9.25
N ALA A 58 -3.65 0.23 -7.95
CA ALA A 58 -2.74 -0.47 -7.06
C ALA A 58 -2.52 -1.89 -7.60
N ALA A 59 -3.59 -2.67 -7.82
CA ALA A 59 -3.53 -4.03 -8.35
C ALA A 59 -2.74 -4.14 -9.67
N ALA A 60 -2.94 -3.21 -10.61
CA ALA A 60 -2.26 -3.17 -11.90
C ALA A 60 -0.78 -2.72 -11.84
N GLY A 61 -0.35 -2.07 -10.75
CA GLY A 61 1.04 -1.65 -10.52
C GLY A 61 1.95 -2.75 -9.94
N HIS A 62 1.43 -3.96 -9.72
CA HIS A 62 2.21 -5.08 -9.17
C HIS A 62 2.83 -5.99 -10.25
N ASP A 63 2.97 -5.51 -11.48
CA ASP A 63 3.68 -6.26 -12.52
C ASP A 63 5.20 -6.09 -12.34
N GLN A 64 5.82 -7.17 -11.86
CA GLN A 64 7.24 -7.52 -12.04
C GLN A 64 8.25 -6.42 -11.61
N LEU A 65 8.52 -6.33 -10.30
CA LEU A 65 9.75 -5.73 -9.72
C LEU A 65 10.02 -4.23 -10.00
N GLY A 66 9.14 -3.54 -10.74
CA GLY A 66 9.41 -2.23 -11.35
C GLY A 66 8.82 -1.01 -10.65
N ASP A 67 7.62 -1.09 -10.07
CA ASP A 67 6.95 0.08 -9.45
C ASP A 67 6.71 -0.10 -7.95
N LEU A 68 7.81 -0.15 -7.21
CA LEU A 68 7.74 0.09 -5.79
C LEU A 68 7.56 1.62 -5.62
N GLY A 69 6.31 2.10 -5.53
CA GLY A 69 5.92 3.52 -5.41
C GLY A 69 6.59 4.31 -4.26
N PRO A 70 6.16 5.53 -3.90
CA PRO A 70 6.94 6.45 -3.05
C PRO A 70 6.89 6.10 -1.55
N ALA A 71 7.22 4.87 -1.16
CA ALA A 71 7.80 4.63 0.16
C ALA A 71 9.29 5.04 0.09
N SER A 72 9.83 5.61 1.18
CA SER A 72 11.26 5.96 1.27
C SER A 72 12.11 4.81 0.74
N ALA A 73 12.68 5.00 -0.45
CA ALA A 73 13.48 4.00 -1.15
C ALA A 73 14.68 3.50 -0.31
N ARG A 74 15.00 4.23 0.78
CA ARG A 74 16.10 3.96 1.70
C ARG A 74 15.88 2.75 2.61
N ASN A 75 14.64 2.28 2.79
CA ASN A 75 14.35 1.12 3.64
C ASN A 75 14.01 -0.15 2.84
N ARG A 76 14.52 -0.25 1.61
CA ARG A 76 14.28 -1.38 0.71
C ARG A 76 15.54 -2.19 0.54
N LEU A 77 15.46 -3.45 0.92
CA LEU A 77 16.53 -4.43 0.77
C LEU A 77 16.15 -5.35 -0.39
N ARG A 78 16.73 -5.10 -1.57
CA ARG A 78 16.58 -5.98 -2.73
C ARG A 78 17.27 -7.31 -2.43
N GLY A 79 16.59 -8.40 -2.74
CA GLY A 79 17.09 -9.74 -2.47
C GLY A 79 16.39 -10.82 -3.25
N ILE A 80 16.83 -12.05 -3.02
CA ILE A 80 16.24 -13.27 -3.58
C ILE A 80 15.66 -14.10 -2.44
N VAL A 81 14.48 -14.65 -2.64
CA VAL A 81 13.88 -15.59 -1.69
C VAL A 81 14.70 -16.87 -1.67
N THR A 82 15.18 -17.26 -0.51
CA THR A 82 15.97 -18.49 -0.31
C THR A 82 15.17 -19.61 0.32
N ARG A 83 14.03 -19.31 0.94
CA ARG A 83 13.13 -20.30 1.54
C ARG A 83 11.74 -19.70 1.76
N VAL A 84 10.71 -20.52 1.54
CA VAL A 84 9.34 -20.20 1.94
C VAL A 84 8.74 -21.36 2.72
N VAL A 85 8.32 -21.11 3.96
CA VAL A 85 7.60 -22.08 4.79
C VAL A 85 6.18 -21.56 4.97
N ARG A 86 5.18 -22.38 4.62
CA ARG A 86 3.76 -22.06 4.78
C ARG A 86 3.19 -22.97 5.85
N ASP A 87 2.55 -22.41 6.86
CA ASP A 87 1.89 -23.17 7.91
C ASP A 87 0.63 -22.45 8.42
N GLY A 88 -0.50 -23.15 8.39
CA GLY A 88 -1.82 -22.57 8.68
C GLY A 88 -2.12 -21.32 7.85
N VAL A 89 -2.34 -20.19 8.54
CA VAL A 89 -2.64 -18.87 7.95
C VAL A 89 -1.40 -17.99 7.74
N MET A 90 -0.22 -18.47 8.14
CA MET A 90 1.03 -17.71 8.11
C MET A 90 2.01 -18.32 7.11
N ALA A 91 2.94 -17.48 6.65
CA ALA A 91 4.10 -17.89 5.89
C ALA A 91 5.35 -17.17 6.40
N GLN A 92 6.43 -17.92 6.52
CA GLN A 92 7.78 -17.42 6.75
C GLN A 92 8.52 -17.38 5.41
N VAL A 93 9.02 -16.19 5.06
CA VAL A 93 9.81 -15.96 3.85
C VAL A 93 11.20 -15.53 4.26
N GLU A 94 12.20 -16.28 3.81
CA GLU A 94 13.61 -15.93 3.98
C GLU A 94 14.14 -15.30 2.70
N VAL A 95 14.83 -14.17 2.84
CA VAL A 95 15.36 -13.38 1.74
C VAL A 95 16.85 -13.11 1.98
N GLN A 96 17.68 -13.44 1.00
CA GLN A 96 19.07 -13.00 0.96
C GLN A 96 19.16 -11.65 0.25
N ALA A 97 19.52 -10.59 0.99
CA ALA A 97 19.64 -9.24 0.50
C ALA A 97 21.08 -8.73 0.69
N GLY A 98 21.93 -8.94 -0.33
CA GLY A 98 23.36 -8.63 -0.23
C GLY A 98 24.03 -9.48 0.85
N ALA A 99 24.66 -8.84 1.84
CA ALA A 99 25.30 -9.51 2.98
C ALA A 99 24.31 -9.90 4.10
N PHE A 100 23.04 -9.52 4.00
CA PHE A 100 22.07 -9.68 5.07
C PHE A 100 21.05 -10.77 4.76
N ARG A 101 20.71 -11.59 5.77
CA ARG A 101 19.55 -12.48 5.74
C ARG A 101 18.38 -11.79 6.42
N VAL A 102 17.29 -11.61 5.69
CA VAL A 102 16.04 -11.01 6.18
C VAL A 102 14.98 -12.10 6.27
N VAL A 103 14.26 -12.15 7.39
CA VAL A 103 13.13 -13.06 7.57
C VAL A 103 11.88 -12.22 7.76
N SER A 104 10.85 -12.53 6.97
CA SER A 104 9.54 -11.90 7.06
C SER A 104 8.48 -12.93 7.41
N LEU A 105 7.54 -12.54 8.27
CA LEU A 105 6.32 -13.28 8.53
C LEU A 105 5.17 -12.51 7.89
N ILE A 106 4.50 -13.16 6.93
CA ILE A 106 3.33 -12.63 6.22
C ILE A 106 2.19 -13.64 6.30
N SER A 107 0.99 -13.25 5.86
CA SER A 107 -0.08 -14.23 5.71
C SER A 107 0.27 -15.22 4.59
N ARG A 108 -0.23 -16.45 4.72
CA ARG A 108 -0.11 -17.46 3.68
C ARG A 108 -0.75 -16.97 2.38
N GLU A 109 -1.94 -16.37 2.47
CA GLU A 109 -2.66 -15.80 1.33
C GLU A 109 -1.80 -14.78 0.58
N ALA A 110 -1.14 -13.85 1.28
CA ALA A 110 -0.25 -12.89 0.63
C ALA A 110 0.96 -13.55 -0.02
N ALA A 111 1.55 -14.59 0.60
CA ALA A 111 2.65 -15.33 -0.01
C ALA A 111 2.24 -16.05 -1.29
N ASP A 112 1.00 -16.55 -1.35
CA ASP A 112 0.44 -17.25 -2.49
C ASP A 112 0.04 -16.27 -3.61
N GLU A 113 -0.61 -15.15 -3.27
CA GLU A 113 -0.96 -14.07 -4.22
C GLU A 113 0.28 -13.44 -4.87
N LEU A 114 1.35 -13.25 -4.10
CA LEU A 114 2.62 -12.73 -4.60
C LEU A 114 3.44 -13.78 -5.38
N GLY A 115 2.99 -15.03 -5.43
CA GLY A 115 3.71 -16.13 -6.09
C GLY A 115 5.10 -16.35 -5.51
N LEU A 116 5.28 -16.19 -4.19
CA LEU A 116 6.59 -16.28 -3.56
C LEU A 116 7.08 -17.73 -3.51
N GLU A 117 8.22 -17.97 -4.11
CA GLU A 117 8.90 -19.27 -4.12
C GLU A 117 10.40 -19.07 -3.99
N GLU A 118 11.13 -20.16 -3.75
CA GLU A 118 12.59 -20.10 -3.75
C GLU A 118 13.07 -19.64 -5.14
N GLY A 119 13.88 -18.58 -5.16
CA GLY A 119 14.33 -17.92 -6.38
C GLY A 119 13.57 -16.64 -6.76
N SER A 120 12.43 -16.34 -6.15
CA SER A 120 11.70 -15.10 -6.42
C SER A 120 12.55 -13.86 -6.08
N LEU A 121 12.62 -12.91 -7.02
CA LEU A 121 13.21 -11.60 -6.76
C LEU A 121 12.23 -10.75 -5.97
N VAL A 122 12.69 -10.18 -4.86
CA VAL A 122 11.85 -9.39 -3.95
C VAL A 122 12.57 -8.15 -3.44
N ALA A 123 11.80 -7.20 -2.92
CA ALA A 123 12.33 -6.11 -2.11
C ALA A 123 11.71 -6.20 -0.71
N ALA A 124 12.51 -6.56 0.28
CA ALA A 124 12.07 -6.51 1.67
C ALA A 124 12.02 -5.05 2.12
N THR A 125 10.85 -4.60 2.58
CA THR A 125 10.65 -3.23 3.06
C THR A 125 10.46 -3.21 4.57
N VAL A 126 11.24 -2.40 5.27
CA VAL A 126 11.11 -2.23 6.72
C VAL A 126 10.41 -0.91 7.01
N LYS A 127 9.31 -0.95 7.77
CA LYS A 127 8.61 0.27 8.19
C LYS A 127 9.53 1.07 9.13
N ALA A 128 9.78 2.32 8.79
CA ALA A 128 10.72 3.20 9.50
C ALA A 128 10.42 3.38 11.00
N THR A 129 9.17 3.14 11.42
CA THR A 129 8.73 3.30 12.81
C THR A 129 9.14 2.15 13.72
N ASN A 130 9.68 1.03 13.19
CA ASN A 130 9.95 -0.19 13.94
C ASN A 130 11.44 -0.61 13.83
N VAL A 131 12.36 0.34 13.97
CA VAL A 131 13.81 0.06 14.00
C VAL A 131 14.33 0.25 15.42
N GLY A 132 14.91 -0.80 16.00
CA GLY A 132 15.62 -0.73 17.28
C GLY A 132 17.06 -0.24 17.08
N ILE A 133 17.53 0.63 17.97
CA ILE A 133 18.93 1.09 17.98
C ILE A 133 19.55 0.58 19.29
N GLU A 134 20.63 -0.18 19.17
CA GLU A 134 21.41 -0.66 20.31
C GLU A 134 22.81 -0.04 20.28
N GLY A 135 23.28 0.46 21.42
CA GLY A 135 24.63 0.96 21.58
C GLY A 135 25.61 -0.20 21.77
N ILE A 136 26.66 -0.26 20.94
CA ILE A 136 27.74 -1.24 21.09
C ILE A 136 28.81 -0.60 21.98
N THR A 137 28.86 -1.00 23.24
CA THR A 137 30.00 -0.69 24.13
C THR A 137 31.02 -1.82 24.01
N ARG A 138 32.28 -1.49 23.77
CA ARG A 138 33.41 -2.45 23.71
C ARG A 138 33.63 -3.15 25.03
#